data_AF-A0A372JGM4-F1
#
_entry.id   AF-A0A372JGM4-F1
#
_cell.length_a   1.000
_cell.length_b   1.000
_cell.length_c   1.000
_cell.angle_alpha   90.00
_cell.angle_beta   90.00
_cell.angle_gamma   90.00
#
_symmetry.space_group_name_H-M   'P 1'
#
loop_
_entity.id
_entity.type
_entity.pdbx_description
1 polymer ?
#
loop_
_entity_poly.entity_id
_entity_poly.type
_entity_poly.pdbx_seq_one_letter_code
_entity_poly.pdbx_strand_id
1 'polypeptide(L)'
;MPEGHTIHRLAAEHQRVFGGRAVTAASPQGRFADGARLITGRTLERADAYGKHLLLGFGGELTVHVHLGIYGKYTIAGGPPPAPWGAVRLRLTADGGYADLRGPNACEILDPGAVARLRDRLGPD
;
A
#
# COMPACT_ATOMS: atom_id res chain seq x y z
N MET A 1 -9.73 -13.81 8.38
CA MET A 1 -8.95 -12.65 8.83
C MET A 1 -7.56 -12.80 8.22
N PRO A 2 -6.98 -11.81 7.53
CA PRO A 2 -5.60 -11.94 7.07
C PRO A 2 -4.68 -12.03 8.31
N GLU A 3 -4.05 -13.19 8.49
CA GLU A 3 -3.04 -13.44 9.54
C GLU A 3 -1.82 -12.54 9.34
N GLY A 4 -0.99 -12.31 10.36
CA GLY A 4 0.24 -11.49 10.26
C GLY A 4 1.14 -11.92 9.08
N HIS A 5 1.23 -13.23 8.83
CA HIS A 5 1.91 -13.82 7.66
C HIS A 5 1.44 -13.24 6.31
N THR A 6 0.18 -12.81 6.20
CA THR A 6 -0.36 -12.18 4.99
C THR A 6 0.23 -10.80 4.77
N ILE A 7 0.38 -9.99 5.81
CA ILE A 7 0.93 -8.63 5.67
C ILE A 7 2.42 -8.70 5.35
N HIS A 8 3.17 -9.58 6.02
CA HIS A 8 4.58 -9.85 5.72
C HIS A 8 4.78 -10.28 4.26
N ARG A 9 3.96 -11.22 3.77
CA ARG A 9 3.97 -11.63 2.36
C ARG A 9 3.63 -10.47 1.42
N LEU A 10 2.63 -9.65 1.75
CA LEU A 10 2.29 -8.48 0.94
C LEU A 10 3.43 -7.46 0.90
N ALA A 11 4.11 -7.20 2.02
CA ALA A 11 5.26 -6.32 2.05
C ALA A 11 6.39 -6.83 1.15
N ALA A 12 6.75 -8.12 1.26
CA ALA A 12 7.75 -8.75 0.41
C ALA A 12 7.40 -8.68 -1.09
N GLU A 13 6.14 -8.97 -1.44
CA GLU A 13 5.67 -8.87 -2.82
C GLU A 13 5.66 -7.43 -3.35
N HIS A 14 5.33 -6.44 -2.52
CA HIS A 14 5.44 -5.03 -2.91
C HIS A 14 6.90 -4.64 -3.17
N GLN A 15 7.81 -5.04 -2.28
CA GLN A 15 9.23 -4.77 -2.45
C GLN A 15 9.75 -5.41 -3.74
N ARG A 16 9.34 -6.65 -4.03
CA ARG A 16 9.73 -7.38 -5.23
C ARG A 16 9.24 -6.71 -6.52
N VAL A 17 7.96 -6.32 -6.58
CA VAL A 17 7.32 -5.80 -7.79
C VAL A 17 7.60 -4.31 -8.02
N PHE A 18 7.59 -3.51 -6.96
CA PHE A 18 7.62 -2.05 -7.04
C PHE A 18 8.87 -1.42 -6.42
N GLY A 19 9.63 -2.15 -5.60
CA GLY A 19 10.81 -1.61 -4.92
C GLY A 19 11.84 -1.03 -5.90
N GLY A 20 12.31 0.18 -5.60
CA GLY A 20 13.25 0.93 -6.43
C GLY A 20 12.65 1.53 -7.72
N ARG A 21 11.33 1.43 -7.92
CA ARG A 21 10.64 1.92 -9.12
C ARG A 21 9.67 3.06 -8.79
N ALA A 22 9.59 4.02 -9.70
CA ALA A 22 8.51 5.01 -9.70
C ALA A 22 7.18 4.30 -9.98
N VAL A 23 6.15 4.60 -9.18
CA VAL A 23 4.83 4.02 -9.36
C VAL A 23 3.86 5.03 -9.95
N THR A 24 2.95 4.59 -10.80
CA THR A 24 1.71 5.34 -11.07
C THR A 24 0.64 4.87 -10.11
N ALA A 25 0.04 5.82 -9.38
CA ALA A 25 -1.00 5.54 -8.39
C ALA A 25 -2.35 6.14 -8.79
N ALA A 26 -3.41 5.39 -8.58
CA ALA A 26 -4.78 5.83 -8.85
C ALA A 26 -5.73 5.37 -7.74
N SER A 27 -6.84 6.09 -7.54
CA SER A 27 -7.94 5.67 -6.67
C SER A 27 -9.24 5.61 -7.49
N PRO A 28 -9.55 4.50 -8.17
CA PRO A 28 -10.75 4.39 -8.99
C PRO A 28 -12.06 4.63 -8.22
N GLN A 29 -12.12 4.24 -6.93
CA GLN A 29 -13.25 4.55 -6.06
C GLN A 29 -13.26 6.02 -5.58
N GLY A 30 -12.17 6.77 -5.75
CA GLY A 30 -12.02 8.17 -5.33
C GLY A 30 -11.71 8.38 -3.85
N ARG A 31 -11.93 7.39 -2.97
CA ARG A 31 -11.75 7.53 -1.51
C ARG A 31 -10.30 7.70 -1.04
N PHE A 32 -9.33 7.57 -1.94
CA PHE A 32 -7.91 7.84 -1.70
C PHE A 32 -7.30 8.68 -2.84
N ALA A 33 -8.11 9.51 -3.52
CA ALA A 33 -7.67 10.27 -4.68
C ALA A 33 -6.50 11.22 -4.35
N ASP A 34 -6.57 11.95 -3.24
CA ASP A 34 -5.51 12.89 -2.83
C ASP A 34 -4.22 12.15 -2.49
N GLY A 35 -4.31 11.05 -1.74
CA GLY A 35 -3.16 10.22 -1.42
C GLY A 35 -2.51 9.61 -2.68
N ALA A 36 -3.31 9.16 -3.64
CA ALA A 36 -2.81 8.66 -4.92
C ALA A 36 -2.08 9.75 -5.71
N ARG A 37 -2.60 10.99 -5.73
CA ARG A 37 -1.93 12.14 -6.36
C ARG A 37 -0.59 12.47 -5.71
N LEU A 38 -0.44 12.30 -4.40
CA LEU A 38 0.81 12.58 -3.69
C LEU A 38 1.93 11.60 -4.00
N ILE A 39 1.59 10.33 -4.23
CA ILE A 39 2.57 9.23 -4.41
C ILE A 39 2.79 8.85 -5.88
N THR A 40 1.92 9.28 -6.80
CA THR A 40 2.12 9.01 -8.23
C THR A 40 3.41 9.68 -8.73
N GLY A 41 4.21 8.95 -9.49
CA GLY A 41 5.54 9.35 -9.95
C GLY A 41 6.65 9.21 -8.89
N ARG A 42 6.35 8.87 -7.63
CA ARG A 42 7.36 8.66 -6.59
C ARG A 42 7.86 7.21 -6.59
N THR A 43 9.12 7.03 -6.20
CA THR A 43 9.74 5.72 -6.05
C THR A 43 9.29 5.04 -4.76
N LEU A 44 8.85 3.79 -4.85
CA LEU A 44 8.68 2.95 -3.66
C LEU A 44 10.07 2.51 -3.17
N GLU A 45 10.50 3.03 -2.03
CA GLU A 45 11.81 2.71 -1.44
C GLU A 45 11.73 1.46 -0.58
N ARG A 46 10.67 1.36 0.22
CA ARG A 46 10.52 0.32 1.23
C ARG A 46 9.07 -0.12 1.38
N ALA A 47 8.86 -1.42 1.53
CA ALA A 47 7.60 -2.01 1.96
C ALA A 47 7.82 -2.84 3.23
N ASP A 48 7.19 -2.43 4.32
CA ASP A 48 7.30 -3.09 5.63
C ASP A 48 5.95 -3.63 6.10
N ALA A 49 6.02 -4.73 6.83
CA ALA A 49 4.94 -5.19 7.68
C ALA A 49 5.22 -4.79 9.13
N TYR A 50 4.18 -4.35 9.83
CA TYR A 50 4.20 -4.07 11.26
C TYR A 50 2.89 -4.57 11.87
N GLY A 51 2.89 -5.79 12.37
CA GLY A 51 1.73 -6.54 12.80
C GLY A 51 0.74 -6.73 11.65
N LYS A 52 -0.42 -6.10 11.78
CA LYS A 52 -1.50 -6.12 10.78
C LYS A 52 -1.46 -4.92 9.82
N HIS A 53 -0.39 -4.14 9.85
CA HIS A 53 -0.25 -2.89 9.13
C HIS A 53 0.83 -3.03 8.05
N LEU A 54 0.45 -2.72 6.81
CA LEU A 54 1.38 -2.59 5.69
C LEU A 54 1.78 -1.12 5.55
N LEU A 55 3.08 -0.86 5.46
CA LEU A 55 3.66 0.47 5.30
C LEU A 55 4.47 0.52 4.00
N LEU A 56 4.08 1.38 3.07
CA LEU A 56 4.75 1.56 1.78
C LEU A 56 5.40 2.95 1.76
N GLY A 57 6.72 3.02 1.89
CA GLY A 57 7.50 4.25 1.96
C GLY A 57 7.91 4.78 0.59
N PHE A 58 7.69 6.08 0.38
CA PHE A 58 7.95 6.82 -0.85
C PHE A 58 8.82 8.06 -0.57
N GLY A 59 10.03 8.08 -1.12
CA GLY A 59 10.94 9.23 -1.07
C GLY A 59 11.29 9.71 0.34
N GLY A 60 11.36 8.82 1.33
CA GLY A 60 11.65 9.13 2.74
C GLY A 60 10.62 9.98 3.50
N GLU A 61 9.65 10.59 2.81
CA GLU A 61 8.75 11.60 3.38
C GLU A 61 7.31 11.11 3.55
N LEU A 62 6.87 10.20 2.67
CA LEU A 62 5.48 9.77 2.62
C LEU A 62 5.38 8.27 2.80
N THR A 63 4.48 7.81 3.64
CA THR A 63 4.19 6.39 3.83
C THR A 63 2.70 6.14 3.58
N VAL A 64 2.38 5.25 2.63
CA VAL A 64 1.01 4.72 2.53
C VAL A 64 0.85 3.67 3.61
N HIS A 65 -0.06 3.93 4.55
CA HIS A 65 -0.47 2.98 5.56
C HIS A 65 -1.73 2.24 5.11
N VAL A 66 -1.67 0.91 5.12
CA VAL A 66 -2.80 0.04 4.83
C VAL A 66 -3.05 -0.92 6.00
N HIS A 67 -4.31 -0.96 6.46
CA HIS A 67 -4.81 -1.99 7.36
C HIS A 67 -6.02 -2.66 6.73
N LEU A 68 -5.90 -3.97 6.43
CA LEU A 68 -6.92 -4.69 5.66
C LEU A 68 -8.23 -4.89 6.44
N GLY A 69 -8.17 -5.14 7.74
CA GLY A 69 -9.34 -5.56 8.50
C GLY A 69 -9.91 -6.89 8.00
N ILE A 70 -11.21 -7.13 8.25
CA ILE A 70 -11.87 -8.41 7.92
C ILE A 70 -12.20 -8.51 6.43
N TYR A 71 -12.56 -7.39 5.79
CA TYR A 71 -13.04 -7.36 4.39
C TYR A 71 -11.97 -6.95 3.38
N GLY A 72 -10.82 -6.46 3.85
CA GLY A 72 -9.75 -5.97 2.99
C GLY A 72 -9.15 -7.08 2.13
N LYS A 73 -8.96 -6.75 0.85
CA LYS A 73 -8.30 -7.62 -0.13
C LYS A 73 -7.22 -6.84 -0.85
N TYR A 74 -6.08 -7.48 -1.05
CA TYR A 74 -4.95 -6.95 -1.78
C TYR A 74 -4.55 -7.96 -2.86
N THR A 75 -4.51 -7.52 -4.12
CA THR A 75 -4.04 -8.32 -5.25
C THR A 75 -2.78 -7.70 -5.81
N ILE A 76 -1.75 -8.50 -6.08
CA ILE A 76 -0.52 -8.08 -6.77
C ILE A 76 -0.28 -9.10 -7.88
N ALA A 77 -0.05 -8.62 -9.11
CA ALA A 77 0.19 -9.48 -10.26
C ALA A 77 1.08 -8.77 -11.28
N GLY A 78 1.77 -9.57 -12.12
CA GLY A 78 2.54 -9.05 -13.24
C GLY A 78 1.67 -8.64 -14.43
N GLY A 79 2.22 -7.80 -15.31
CA GLY A 79 1.54 -7.33 -16.51
C GLY A 79 0.61 -6.13 -16.28
N PRO A 80 -0.11 -5.70 -17.34
CA PRO A 80 -1.00 -4.55 -17.25
C PRO A 80 -2.21 -4.84 -16.36
N PRO A 81 -2.69 -3.84 -15.59
CA PRO A 81 -3.87 -4.04 -14.76
C PRO A 81 -5.12 -4.25 -15.62
N PRO A 82 -6.06 -5.13 -15.22
CA PRO A 82 -7.37 -5.20 -15.86
C PRO A 82 -8.15 -3.90 -15.61
N ALA A 83 -9.26 -3.71 -16.35
CA ALA A 83 -10.22 -2.65 -16.02
C ALA A 83 -10.58 -2.72 -14.52
N PRO A 84 -10.66 -1.57 -13.80
CA PRO A 84 -10.97 -1.58 -12.38
C PRO A 84 -12.29 -2.32 -12.12
N TRP A 85 -12.23 -3.38 -11.31
CA TRP A 85 -13.41 -4.15 -10.95
C TRP A 85 -13.71 -4.01 -9.45
N GLY A 86 -14.92 -3.53 -9.17
CA GLY A 86 -15.40 -3.24 -7.83
C GLY A 86 -14.79 -1.96 -7.24
N ALA A 87 -14.87 -1.85 -5.91
CA ALA A 87 -14.45 -0.69 -5.15
C ALA A 87 -12.93 -0.63 -4.90
N VAL A 88 -12.13 -0.45 -5.97
CA VAL A 88 -10.67 -0.31 -5.87
C VAL A 88 -10.32 1.01 -5.16
N ARG A 89 -9.81 0.90 -3.94
CA ARG A 89 -9.41 2.02 -3.09
C ARG A 89 -8.10 2.64 -3.57
N LEU A 90 -7.12 1.81 -3.89
CA LEU A 90 -5.81 2.20 -4.39
C LEU A 90 -5.37 1.18 -5.44
N ARG A 91 -4.89 1.68 -6.58
CA ARG A 91 -4.19 0.93 -7.61
C ARG A 91 -2.77 1.48 -7.73
N LEU A 92 -1.77 0.59 -7.68
CA LEU A 92 -0.39 0.91 -8.04
C LEU A 92 -0.02 0.18 -9.34
N THR A 93 0.78 0.83 -10.17
CA THR A 93 1.28 0.28 -11.43
C THR A 93 2.74 0.70 -11.64
N ALA A 94 3.55 -0.20 -12.15
CA ALA A 94 4.91 0.04 -12.61
C ALA A 94 5.28 -1.00 -13.67
N ASP A 95 6.44 -0.89 -14.30
CA ASP A 95 6.90 -1.83 -15.34
C ASP A 95 6.97 -3.30 -14.85
N GLY A 96 6.95 -3.53 -13.54
CA GLY A 96 6.92 -4.86 -12.92
C GLY A 96 5.53 -5.48 -12.71
N GLY A 97 4.44 -4.71 -12.84
CA GLY A 97 3.07 -5.20 -12.61
C GLY A 97 2.15 -4.18 -11.96
N TYR A 98 1.07 -4.68 -11.36
CA TYR A 98 0.06 -3.88 -10.71
C TYR A 98 -0.38 -4.44 -9.35
N ALA A 99 -0.95 -3.55 -8.55
CA ALA A 99 -1.47 -3.83 -7.23
C ALA A 99 -2.86 -3.20 -7.09
N ASP A 100 -3.86 -3.95 -6.60
CA ASP A 100 -5.21 -3.46 -6.32
C ASP A 100 -5.58 -3.72 -4.85
N LEU A 101 -5.86 -2.63 -4.12
CA LEU A 101 -6.38 -2.64 -2.76
C LEU A 101 -7.89 -2.38 -2.78
N ARG A 102 -8.67 -3.23 -2.09
CA ARG A 102 -10.13 -3.13 -1.97
C ARG A 102 -10.57 -3.32 -0.52
N GLY A 103 -11.56 -2.52 -0.10
CA GLY A 103 -12.21 -2.63 1.21
C GLY A 103 -11.29 -2.60 2.44
N PRO A 104 -10.17 -1.85 2.49
CA PRO A 104 -9.37 -1.79 3.71
C PRO A 104 -10.11 -1.05 4.82
N ASN A 105 -9.76 -1.35 6.07
CA ASN A 105 -10.13 -0.53 7.23
C ASN A 105 -9.42 0.83 7.20
N ALA A 106 -8.14 0.86 6.79
CA ALA A 106 -7.37 2.09 6.60
C ALA A 106 -6.55 2.07 5.31
N CYS A 107 -6.50 3.23 4.64
CA CYS A 107 -5.66 3.54 3.50
C CYS A 107 -5.43 5.06 3.53
N GLU A 108 -4.28 5.47 4.05
CA GLU A 108 -3.96 6.87 4.37
C GLU A 108 -2.48 7.18 4.13
N ILE A 109 -2.16 8.46 3.99
CA ILE A 109 -0.77 8.93 3.92
C ILE A 109 -0.33 9.33 5.32
N LEU A 110 0.81 8.82 5.75
CA LEU A 110 1.48 9.17 7.00
C LEU A 110 2.81 9.88 6.70
N ASP A 111 3.07 10.95 7.42
CA ASP A 111 4.41 11.53 7.56
C ASP A 111 5.27 10.68 8.53
N PRO A 112 6.60 10.91 8.61
CA PRO A 112 7.48 10.12 9.47
C PRO A 112 7.09 10.15 10.95
N GLY A 113 6.60 11.29 11.46
CA GLY A 113 6.12 11.42 12.84
C GLY A 113 4.84 10.63 13.08
N ALA A 114 3.93 10.58 12.10
CA ALA A 114 2.73 9.76 12.17
C ALA A 114 3.04 8.25 12.11
N VAL A 115 4.06 7.84 11.35
CA VAL A 115 4.56 6.45 11.37
C VAL A 115 5.12 6.09 12.74
N ALA A 116 5.91 6.97 13.37
CA ALA A 116 6.43 6.75 14.71
C ALA A 116 5.31 6.58 15.74
N ARG A 117 4.33 7.51 15.76
CA ARG A 117 3.16 7.42 16.64
C ARG A 117 2.34 6.14 16.43
N LEU A 118 2.22 5.67 15.18
CA LEU A 118 1.55 4.42 14.88
C LEU A 118 2.29 3.24 15.51
N ARG A 119 3.62 3.16 15.34
CA ARG A 119 4.45 2.08 15.91
C ARG A 119 4.42 2.08 17.43
N ASP A 120 4.56 3.26 18.05
CA ASP A 120 4.52 3.39 19.51
C ASP A 120 3.20 2.89 20.10
N ARG A 121 2.07 3.20 19.45
CA ARG A 121 0.73 2.76 19.88
C ARG A 121 0.53 1.25 19.76
N LEU A 122 1.17 0.63 18.78
CA LEU A 122 1.00 -0.80 18.50
C LEU A 122 1.95 -1.67 19.36
N GLY A 123 3.03 -1.10 19.90
CA GLY A 123 4.11 -1.87 20.52
C GLY A 123 4.94 -2.62 19.48
N PRO A 124 5.99 -3.36 19.89
CA PRO A 124 6.83 -4.13 18.96
C PRO A 124 6.02 -5.17 18.17
N ASP A 125 6.43 -5.41 16.92
CA ASP A 125 5.92 -6.52 16.08
C ASP A 125 6.34 -7.89 16.63
#